data_AF-B3E3C1-F1
#
_entry.id   AF-B3E3C1-F1
#
_cell.length_a   1.000
_cell.length_b   1.000
_cell.length_c   1.000
_cell.angle_alpha   90.00
_cell.angle_beta   90.00
_cell.angle_gamma   90.00
#
_symmetry.space_group_name_H-M   'P 1'
#
loop_
_entity.id
_entity.type
_entity.pdbx_description
1 polymer ?
#
loop_
_entity_poly.entity_id
_entity_poly.type
_entity_poly.pdbx_seq_one_letter_code
_entity_poly.pdbx_strand_id
1 'polypeptide(L)'
;MPTTTRHPNQLDTEEALALLKQLVLLDGPGSANLSRLQVMQLLCARKRALAAADHSFDTLLFELGKQLDEQIRDGAPLAIKKRFTLLTDYFHKLELASGHLNHLAFMGSYQLDVELLVELKHDMEWFEEIEAGLFSRLMVDDLLKSQLLDSFGRRRVKLLVDGLAQIQTVRTQKNDMKFFDLQAVQGIISRLQQLEKEERLFMLLAEIVAEQSRLNQAAMSTPQGREVIRRVTTIELRQRHGVEGDIPDELFQKAFELVKLEAIYSNAILPQVVRGNSALRQDFIKKSGLDLFYIEDLEDQYCRRNGIDPALIRELREQ
;
A
#
# COMPACT_ATOMS: atom_id res chain seq x y z
N MET A 1 24.69 -23.66 3.19
CA MET A 1 24.50 -22.77 2.03
C MET A 1 23.11 -23.07 1.48
N PRO A 2 22.08 -22.26 1.75
CA PRO A 2 20.80 -22.45 1.10
C PRO A 2 20.98 -22.02 -0.36
N THR A 3 20.88 -22.96 -1.29
CA THR A 3 20.72 -22.66 -2.71
C THR A 3 19.33 -22.05 -2.88
N THR A 4 19.25 -20.72 -2.83
CA THR A 4 18.04 -19.98 -3.19
C THR A 4 17.77 -20.27 -4.66
N THR A 5 16.93 -21.26 -4.94
CA THR A 5 16.43 -21.53 -6.30
C THR A 5 15.68 -20.29 -6.75
N ARG A 6 16.35 -19.49 -7.59
CA ARG A 6 15.81 -18.26 -8.18
C ARG A 6 14.49 -18.59 -8.86
N HIS A 7 13.42 -17.89 -8.51
CA HIS A 7 12.12 -18.13 -9.13
C HIS A 7 12.27 -17.88 -10.64
N PRO A 8 11.70 -18.70 -11.54
CA PRO A 8 11.83 -18.53 -13.00
C PRO A 8 11.35 -17.16 -13.54
N ASN A 9 10.72 -16.34 -12.69
CA ASN A 9 10.20 -15.02 -13.02
C ASN A 9 11.12 -13.88 -12.52
N GLN A 10 12.25 -14.19 -11.88
CA GLN A 10 13.19 -13.22 -11.32
C GLN A 10 14.39 -13.06 -12.23
N LEU A 11 14.34 -12.01 -13.07
CA LEU A 11 15.51 -11.44 -13.74
C LEU A 11 16.09 -10.30 -12.90
N ASP A 12 17.40 -10.15 -12.85
CA ASP A 12 18.01 -8.92 -12.32
C ASP A 12 17.73 -7.76 -13.27
N THR A 13 17.94 -6.53 -12.81
CA THR A 13 17.64 -5.33 -13.62
C THR A 13 18.39 -5.38 -14.96
N GLU A 14 19.67 -5.73 -14.97
CA GLU A 14 20.46 -5.83 -16.20
C GLU A 14 19.92 -6.90 -17.17
N GLU A 15 19.57 -8.08 -16.67
CA GLU A 15 18.99 -9.17 -17.47
C GLU A 15 17.62 -8.77 -18.06
N ALA A 16 16.81 -8.04 -17.29
CA ALA A 16 15.52 -7.54 -17.74
C ALA A 16 15.65 -6.42 -18.79
N LEU A 17 16.61 -5.51 -18.62
CA LEU A 17 16.92 -4.47 -19.61
C LEU A 17 17.45 -5.09 -20.91
N ALA A 18 18.31 -6.10 -20.81
CA ALA A 18 18.78 -6.85 -21.98
C ALA A 18 17.63 -7.57 -22.70
N LEU A 19 16.74 -8.22 -21.96
CA LEU A 19 15.53 -8.85 -22.52
C LEU A 19 14.63 -7.81 -23.21
N LEU A 20 14.37 -6.67 -22.57
CA LEU A 20 13.57 -5.58 -23.14
C LEU A 20 14.18 -5.09 -24.46
N LYS A 21 15.49 -4.84 -24.47
CA LYS A 21 16.22 -4.42 -25.67
C LYS A 21 16.15 -5.46 -26.78
N GLN A 22 16.33 -6.75 -26.46
CA GLN A 22 16.21 -7.84 -27.43
C GLN A 22 14.79 -7.93 -28.01
N LEU A 23 13.76 -7.84 -27.17
CA LEU A 23 12.38 -7.92 -27.61
C LEU A 23 11.97 -6.76 -28.52
N VAL A 24 12.59 -5.59 -28.35
CA VAL A 24 12.30 -4.41 -29.16
C VAL A 24 13.13 -4.37 -30.44
N LEU A 25 14.41 -4.78 -30.41
CA LEU A 25 15.35 -4.59 -31.52
C LEU A 25 15.64 -5.83 -32.38
N LEU A 26 15.13 -7.03 -32.04
CA LEU A 26 15.40 -8.23 -32.85
C LEU A 26 14.67 -8.20 -34.21
N ASP A 27 15.48 -8.07 -35.27
CA ASP A 27 15.13 -8.28 -36.67
C ASP A 27 14.90 -9.78 -36.95
N GLY A 28 13.64 -10.23 -36.92
CA GLY A 28 13.32 -11.58 -37.40
C GLY A 28 11.82 -11.81 -37.56
N PRO A 29 11.39 -12.63 -38.54
CA PRO A 29 9.99 -13.02 -38.72
C PRO A 29 9.46 -13.96 -37.60
N GLY A 30 10.15 -14.06 -36.47
CA GLY A 30 9.81 -14.88 -35.31
C GLY A 30 8.97 -14.13 -34.28
N SER A 31 7.67 -14.41 -34.33
CA SER A 31 6.59 -14.05 -33.38
C SER A 31 6.37 -12.56 -33.08
N ALA A 32 5.32 -12.00 -33.68
CA ALA A 32 4.72 -10.72 -33.27
C ALA A 32 4.33 -10.66 -31.77
N ASN A 33 4.19 -11.82 -31.11
CA ASN A 33 3.64 -11.94 -29.77
C ASN A 33 4.73 -12.14 -28.71
N LEU A 34 4.64 -11.38 -27.62
CA LEU A 34 5.44 -11.57 -26.42
C LEU A 34 5.00 -12.86 -25.73
N SER A 35 5.95 -13.67 -25.25
CA SER A 35 5.58 -14.82 -24.44
C SER A 35 5.09 -14.36 -23.07
N ARG A 36 4.11 -15.09 -22.50
CA ARG A 36 3.60 -14.84 -21.14
C ARG A 36 4.72 -14.74 -20.10
N LEU A 37 5.72 -15.61 -20.19
CA LEU A 37 6.88 -15.61 -19.30
C LEU A 37 7.70 -14.32 -19.41
N GLN A 38 7.95 -13.83 -20.63
CA GLN A 38 8.70 -12.59 -20.86
C GLN A 38 7.96 -11.38 -20.28
N VAL A 39 6.65 -11.30 -20.50
CA VAL A 39 5.81 -10.22 -19.93
C VAL A 39 5.89 -10.22 -18.41
N MET A 40 5.73 -11.40 -17.78
CA MET A 40 5.83 -11.55 -16.33
C MET A 40 7.20 -11.15 -15.77
N GLN A 41 8.28 -11.60 -16.41
CA GLN A 41 9.65 -11.26 -16.01
C GLN A 41 9.90 -9.75 -16.05
N LEU A 42 9.47 -9.10 -17.13
CA LEU A 42 9.60 -7.64 -17.30
C LEU A 42 8.73 -6.87 -16.29
N LEU A 43 7.49 -7.28 -16.05
CA LEU A 43 6.62 -6.66 -15.05
C LEU A 43 7.21 -6.77 -13.65
N CYS A 44 7.70 -7.96 -13.26
CA CYS A 44 8.36 -8.17 -11.97
C CYS A 44 9.65 -7.34 -11.84
N ALA A 45 10.42 -7.17 -12.91
CA ALA A 45 11.63 -6.34 -12.91
C ALA A 45 11.30 -4.86 -12.83
N ARG A 46 10.32 -4.38 -13.61
CA ARG A 46 9.83 -2.99 -13.56
C ARG A 46 9.29 -2.64 -12.19
N LYS A 47 8.49 -3.53 -11.56
CA LYS A 47 7.98 -3.31 -10.20
C LYS A 47 9.10 -3.12 -9.17
N ARG A 48 10.18 -3.90 -9.28
CA ARG A 48 11.36 -3.76 -8.41
C ARG A 48 12.13 -2.48 -8.68
N ALA A 49 12.32 -2.11 -9.95
CA ALA A 49 12.95 -0.84 -10.31
C ALA A 49 12.18 0.36 -9.73
N LEU A 50 10.84 0.36 -9.85
CA LEU A 50 9.98 1.39 -9.24
C LEU A 50 10.14 1.46 -7.72
N ALA A 51 10.23 0.32 -7.03
CA ALA A 51 10.43 0.28 -5.59
C ALA A 51 11.81 0.80 -5.16
N ALA A 52 12.82 0.67 -6.03
CA ALA A 52 14.18 1.16 -5.80
C ALA A 52 14.43 2.59 -6.30
N ALA A 53 13.41 3.27 -6.82
CA ALA A 53 13.54 4.56 -7.53
C ALA A 53 14.60 4.51 -8.67
N ASP A 54 14.69 3.36 -9.33
CA ASP A 54 15.64 3.12 -10.43
C ASP A 54 15.02 3.53 -11.79
N HIS A 55 15.63 4.54 -12.41
CA HIS A 55 15.21 5.13 -13.69
C HIS A 55 15.81 4.44 -14.93
N SER A 56 16.50 3.31 -14.77
CA SER A 56 17.16 2.62 -15.89
C SER A 56 16.17 2.14 -16.96
N PHE A 57 14.98 1.68 -16.56
CA PHE A 57 13.91 1.32 -17.49
C PHE A 57 13.41 2.54 -18.28
N ASP A 58 13.23 3.70 -17.63
CA ASP A 58 12.74 4.92 -18.30
C ASP A 58 13.75 5.40 -19.35
N THR A 59 15.02 5.39 -18.97
CA THR A 59 16.14 5.74 -19.85
C THR A 59 16.17 4.84 -21.08
N LEU A 60 16.09 3.52 -20.87
CA LEU A 60 16.10 2.56 -21.98
C LEU A 60 14.87 2.67 -22.87
N LEU A 61 13.66 2.83 -22.30
CA LEU A 61 12.43 3.00 -23.09
C LEU A 61 12.49 4.25 -23.97
N PHE A 62 13.04 5.36 -23.45
CA PHE A 62 13.23 6.58 -24.23
C PHE A 62 14.21 6.37 -25.39
N GLU A 63 15.36 5.75 -25.14
CA GLU A 63 16.34 5.44 -26.18
C GLU A 63 15.77 4.51 -27.27
N LEU A 64 15.06 3.46 -26.85
CA LEU A 64 14.41 2.52 -27.76
C LEU A 64 13.33 3.21 -28.58
N GLY A 65 12.52 4.10 -27.98
CA GLY A 65 11.51 4.88 -28.71
C GLY A 65 12.12 5.69 -29.85
N LYS A 66 13.25 6.37 -29.59
CA LYS A 66 13.97 7.13 -30.62
C LYS A 66 14.53 6.23 -31.73
N GLN A 67 15.16 5.12 -31.36
CA GLN A 67 15.71 4.17 -32.33
C GLN A 67 14.61 3.55 -33.21
N LEU A 68 13.45 3.25 -32.63
CA LEU A 68 12.30 2.73 -33.36
C LEU A 68 11.73 3.74 -34.35
N ASP A 69 11.62 5.01 -33.98
CA ASP A 69 11.13 6.03 -34.90
C ASP A 69 12.10 6.22 -36.10
N GLU A 70 13.41 6.11 -35.87
CA GLU A 70 14.43 6.07 -36.94
C GLU A 70 14.27 4.82 -37.83
N GLN A 71 14.15 3.63 -37.23
CA GLN A 71 13.97 2.37 -37.97
C GLN A 71 12.67 2.33 -38.79
N ILE A 72 11.56 2.80 -38.23
CA ILE A 72 10.26 2.84 -38.92
C ILE A 72 10.31 3.83 -40.09
N ARG A 73 10.95 4.99 -39.92
CA ARG A 73 11.21 5.92 -41.03
C ARG A 73 12.01 5.25 -42.15
N ASP A 74 12.98 4.41 -41.78
CA ASP A 74 13.88 3.74 -42.71
C ASP A 74 13.28 2.42 -43.28
N GLY A 75 12.01 2.12 -42.99
CA GLY A 75 11.24 1.05 -43.64
C GLY A 75 11.03 -0.24 -42.80
N ALA A 76 11.33 -0.21 -41.49
CA ALA A 76 11.13 -1.36 -40.62
C ALA A 76 9.64 -1.74 -40.44
N PRO A 77 9.33 -3.01 -40.09
CA PRO A 77 7.95 -3.47 -39.91
C PRO A 77 7.22 -2.73 -38.77
N LEU A 78 6.00 -2.26 -39.05
CA LEU A 78 5.13 -1.60 -38.05
C LEU A 78 4.78 -2.52 -36.85
N ALA A 79 4.96 -3.83 -37.00
CA ALA A 79 4.79 -4.81 -35.91
C ALA A 79 5.73 -4.53 -34.72
N ILE A 80 6.92 -3.99 -34.96
CA ILE A 80 7.88 -3.66 -33.90
C ILE A 80 7.35 -2.50 -33.03
N LYS A 81 6.83 -1.45 -33.69
CA LYS A 81 6.18 -0.33 -33.00
C LYS A 81 5.00 -0.78 -32.15
N LYS A 82 4.15 -1.68 -32.69
CA LYS A 82 3.02 -2.25 -31.93
C LYS A 82 3.48 -3.01 -30.68
N ARG A 83 4.55 -3.80 -30.79
CA ARG A 83 5.12 -4.54 -29.65
C ARG A 83 5.67 -3.59 -28.58
N PHE A 84 6.37 -2.54 -28.99
CA PHE A 84 6.87 -1.51 -28.08
C PHE A 84 5.73 -0.80 -27.36
N THR A 85 4.71 -0.34 -28.09
CA THR A 85 3.50 0.27 -27.48
C THR A 85 2.84 -0.68 -26.49
N LEU A 86 2.71 -1.96 -26.83
CA LEU A 86 2.14 -2.96 -25.93
C LEU A 86 2.94 -3.09 -24.63
N LEU A 87 4.28 -3.11 -24.69
CA LEU A 87 5.13 -3.16 -23.50
C LEU A 87 5.02 -1.88 -22.66
N THR A 88 4.99 -0.70 -23.29
CA THR A 88 4.80 0.56 -22.57
C THR A 88 3.45 0.62 -21.89
N ASP A 89 2.39 0.11 -22.54
CA ASP A 89 1.05 0.04 -21.96
C ASP A 89 1.05 -0.87 -20.71
N TYR A 90 1.79 -1.98 -20.73
CA TYR A 90 1.90 -2.88 -19.58
C TYR A 90 2.57 -2.22 -18.38
N PHE A 91 3.67 -1.48 -18.62
CA PHE A 91 4.34 -0.75 -17.55
C PHE A 91 3.50 0.40 -17.02
N HIS A 92 2.81 1.11 -17.91
CA HIS A 92 1.90 2.18 -17.52
C HIS A 92 0.75 1.68 -16.62
N LYS A 93 0.11 0.56 -16.99
CA LYS A 93 -0.92 -0.08 -16.15
C LYS A 93 -0.41 -0.51 -14.79
N LEU A 94 0.79 -1.10 -14.75
CA LEU A 94 1.44 -1.47 -13.49
C LEU A 94 1.66 -0.25 -12.58
N GLU A 95 2.14 0.85 -13.15
CA GLU A 95 2.42 2.09 -12.42
C GLU A 95 1.16 2.76 -11.90
N LEU A 96 0.15 2.92 -12.75
CA LEU A 96 -1.14 3.50 -12.36
C LEU A 96 -1.79 2.68 -11.24
N ALA A 97 -1.97 1.37 -11.46
CA ALA A 97 -2.61 0.51 -10.47
C ALA A 97 -1.82 0.47 -9.13
N SER A 98 -0.48 0.44 -9.19
CA SER A 98 0.36 0.56 -7.99
C SER A 98 0.18 1.92 -7.29
N GLY A 99 0.09 3.01 -8.07
CA GLY A 99 -0.13 4.36 -7.56
C GLY A 99 -1.47 4.49 -6.84
N HIS A 100 -2.57 4.04 -7.44
CA HIS A 100 -3.90 4.06 -6.83
C HIS A 100 -3.96 3.24 -5.54
N LEU A 101 -3.35 2.05 -5.52
CA LEU A 101 -3.28 1.21 -4.32
C LEU A 101 -2.44 1.86 -3.22
N ASN A 102 -1.31 2.48 -3.55
CA ASN A 102 -0.50 3.20 -2.58
C ASN A 102 -1.24 4.41 -2.00
N HIS A 103 -1.89 5.23 -2.84
CA HIS A 103 -2.70 6.35 -2.34
C HIS A 103 -3.83 5.85 -1.45
N LEU A 104 -4.56 4.81 -1.85
CA LEU A 104 -5.61 4.23 -1.03
C LEU A 104 -5.07 3.68 0.30
N ALA A 105 -3.87 3.09 0.30
CA ALA A 105 -3.26 2.48 1.47
C ALA A 105 -2.82 3.54 2.50
N PHE A 106 -2.18 4.62 2.05
CA PHE A 106 -1.54 5.60 2.95
C PHE A 106 -2.34 6.89 3.15
N MET A 107 -3.26 7.24 2.25
CA MET A 107 -4.04 8.48 2.32
C MET A 107 -5.50 8.20 2.67
N GLY A 108 -5.87 8.38 3.95
CA GLY A 108 -7.21 8.09 4.47
C GLY A 108 -8.35 8.87 3.79
N SER A 109 -8.05 10.03 3.20
CA SER A 109 -9.02 10.87 2.48
C SER A 109 -9.06 10.61 0.97
N TYR A 110 -8.34 9.61 0.46
CA TYR A 110 -8.32 9.33 -0.96
C TYR A 110 -9.66 8.72 -1.41
N GLN A 111 -10.32 9.39 -2.36
CA GLN A 111 -11.62 8.96 -2.87
C GLN A 111 -11.45 8.29 -4.23
N LEU A 112 -11.94 7.05 -4.32
CA LEU A 112 -12.08 6.33 -5.57
C LEU A 112 -13.48 6.63 -6.14
N ASP A 113 -13.53 7.06 -7.39
CA ASP A 113 -14.78 7.17 -8.13
C ASP A 113 -15.08 5.89 -8.92
N VAL A 114 -16.23 5.88 -9.59
CA VAL A 114 -16.70 4.73 -10.35
C VAL A 114 -15.80 4.44 -11.55
N GLU A 115 -15.33 5.49 -12.24
CA GLU A 115 -14.50 5.37 -13.44
C GLU A 115 -13.18 4.68 -13.10
N LEU A 116 -12.52 5.14 -12.04
CA LEU A 116 -11.26 4.58 -11.60
C LEU A 116 -11.39 3.14 -11.09
N LEU A 117 -12.49 2.79 -10.40
CA LEU A 117 -12.73 1.41 -9.99
C LEU A 117 -12.98 0.48 -11.18
N VAL A 118 -13.66 0.97 -12.21
CA VAL A 118 -13.86 0.23 -13.46
C VAL A 118 -12.54 0.02 -14.18
N GLU A 119 -11.68 1.04 -14.24
CA GLU A 119 -10.33 0.93 -14.80
C GLU A 119 -9.47 -0.07 -14.02
N LEU A 120 -9.43 0.04 -12.68
CA LEU A 120 -8.71 -0.90 -11.82
C LEU A 120 -9.23 -2.33 -11.97
N LYS A 121 -10.54 -2.52 -12.16
CA LYS A 121 -11.11 -3.85 -12.44
C LYS A 121 -10.65 -4.38 -13.80
N HIS A 122 -10.62 -3.54 -14.83
CA HIS A 122 -10.08 -3.91 -16.13
C HIS A 122 -8.62 -4.33 -16.04
N ASP A 123 -7.80 -3.54 -15.37
CA ASP A 123 -6.39 -3.83 -15.17
C ASP A 123 -6.20 -5.11 -14.37
N MET A 124 -6.96 -5.30 -13.27
CA MET A 124 -6.95 -6.54 -12.50
C MET A 124 -7.21 -7.75 -13.39
N GLU A 125 -8.29 -7.77 -14.17
CA GLU A 125 -8.56 -8.88 -15.09
C GLU A 125 -7.45 -9.11 -16.10
N TRP A 126 -6.85 -8.03 -16.59
CA TRP A 126 -5.77 -8.10 -17.55
C TRP A 126 -4.52 -8.79 -16.97
N PHE A 127 -4.13 -8.45 -15.74
CA PHE A 127 -3.03 -9.15 -15.05
C PHE A 127 -3.39 -10.61 -14.74
N GLU A 128 -4.64 -10.88 -14.34
CA GLU A 128 -5.12 -12.25 -14.06
C GLU A 128 -5.18 -13.12 -15.33
N GLU A 129 -5.45 -12.54 -16.49
CA GLU A 129 -5.38 -13.21 -17.80
C GLU A 129 -3.94 -13.60 -18.17
N ILE A 130 -2.94 -12.82 -17.74
CA ILE A 130 -1.52 -13.21 -17.85
C ILE A 130 -1.24 -14.38 -16.94
N GLU A 131 -1.42 -14.24 -15.62
CA GLU A 131 -1.23 -15.33 -14.65
C GLU A 131 -2.16 -15.14 -13.46
N ALA A 132 -2.84 -16.21 -13.05
CA ALA A 132 -3.71 -16.18 -11.88
C ALA A 132 -2.92 -15.73 -10.63
N GLY A 133 -3.43 -14.71 -9.95
CA GLY A 133 -2.81 -14.08 -8.79
C GLY A 133 -1.70 -13.07 -9.12
N LEU A 134 -1.43 -12.78 -10.40
CA LEU A 134 -0.38 -11.83 -10.78
C LEU A 134 -0.65 -10.42 -10.26
N PHE A 135 -1.92 -10.00 -10.24
CA PHE A 135 -2.29 -8.68 -9.73
C PHE A 135 -1.89 -8.54 -8.26
N SER A 136 -2.29 -9.51 -7.43
CA SER A 136 -1.94 -9.53 -6.00
C SER A 136 -0.43 -9.57 -5.80
N ARG A 137 0.26 -10.45 -6.53
CA ARG A 137 1.71 -10.65 -6.41
C ARG A 137 2.50 -9.38 -6.73
N LEU A 138 2.09 -8.62 -7.74
CA LEU A 138 2.83 -7.42 -8.16
C LEU A 138 2.51 -6.19 -7.30
N MET A 139 1.27 -6.04 -6.86
CA MET A 139 0.80 -4.76 -6.32
C MET A 139 0.33 -4.81 -4.86
N VAL A 140 -0.13 -5.97 -4.38
CA VAL A 140 -0.80 -6.09 -3.09
C VAL A 140 0.08 -6.75 -2.04
N ASP A 141 0.78 -7.83 -2.38
CA ASP A 141 1.48 -8.68 -1.41
C ASP A 141 2.57 -7.93 -0.64
N ASP A 142 3.40 -7.13 -1.32
CA ASP A 142 4.46 -6.35 -0.67
C ASP A 142 3.89 -5.13 0.07
N LEU A 143 2.85 -4.51 -0.48
CA LEU A 143 2.15 -3.40 0.16
C LEU A 143 1.55 -3.83 1.52
N LEU A 144 0.89 -4.99 1.56
CA LEU A 144 0.35 -5.58 2.79
C LEU A 144 1.42 -6.14 3.72
N LYS A 145 2.69 -6.28 3.32
CA LYS A 145 3.79 -6.64 4.23
C LYS A 145 4.51 -5.42 4.79
N SER A 146 4.30 -4.24 4.21
CA SER A 146 4.96 -3.00 4.64
C SER A 146 4.66 -2.71 6.10
N GLN A 147 5.70 -2.44 6.89
CA GLN A 147 5.57 -2.01 8.30
C GLN A 147 5.12 -0.54 8.42
N LEU A 148 5.19 0.21 7.32
CA LEU A 148 4.67 1.57 7.23
C LEU A 148 3.14 1.60 7.15
N LEU A 149 2.52 0.47 6.80
CA LEU A 149 1.08 0.40 6.58
C LEU A 149 0.34 0.12 7.88
N ASP A 150 -0.53 1.04 8.26
CA ASP A 150 -1.39 0.96 9.44
C ASP A 150 -2.53 -0.05 9.26
N SER A 151 -3.32 -0.23 10.32
CA SER A 151 -4.43 -1.19 10.30
C SER A 151 -5.56 -0.78 9.36
N PHE A 152 -5.85 0.52 9.21
CA PHE A 152 -6.91 0.99 8.32
C PHE A 152 -6.49 0.93 6.86
N GLY A 153 -5.25 1.28 6.53
CA GLY A 153 -4.67 1.12 5.21
C GLY A 153 -4.72 -0.33 4.72
N ARG A 154 -4.35 -1.31 5.57
CA ARG A 154 -4.50 -2.75 5.26
C ARG A 154 -5.94 -3.13 4.96
N ARG A 155 -6.89 -2.64 5.76
CA ARG A 155 -8.33 -2.90 5.57
C ARG A 155 -8.83 -2.28 4.28
N ARG A 156 -8.42 -1.05 3.94
CA ARG A 156 -8.77 -0.35 2.69
C ARG A 156 -8.32 -1.15 1.46
N VAL A 157 -7.03 -1.53 1.42
CA VAL A 157 -6.47 -2.34 0.32
C VAL A 157 -7.20 -3.67 0.19
N LYS A 158 -7.39 -4.40 1.29
CA LYS A 158 -8.08 -5.69 1.27
C LYS A 158 -9.54 -5.56 0.80
N LEU A 159 -10.27 -4.57 1.31
CA LEU A 159 -11.65 -4.28 0.92
C LEU A 159 -11.76 -3.99 -0.57
N LEU A 160 -10.84 -3.18 -1.11
CA LEU A 160 -10.79 -2.91 -2.54
C LEU A 160 -10.52 -4.18 -3.34
N VAL A 161 -9.45 -4.93 -3.04
CA VAL A 161 -9.05 -6.10 -3.82
C VAL A 161 -10.10 -7.20 -3.77
N ASP A 162 -10.61 -7.52 -2.57
CA ASP A 162 -11.69 -8.50 -2.40
C ASP A 162 -12.98 -8.05 -3.11
N GLY A 163 -13.26 -6.74 -3.08
CA GLY A 163 -14.39 -6.14 -3.78
C GLY A 163 -14.26 -6.24 -5.30
N LEU A 164 -13.11 -5.87 -5.87
CA LEU A 164 -12.83 -5.98 -7.29
C LEU A 164 -12.94 -7.44 -7.77
N ALA A 165 -12.47 -8.40 -6.99
CA ALA A 165 -12.59 -9.83 -7.30
C ALA A 165 -14.05 -10.31 -7.37
N GLN A 166 -14.98 -9.67 -6.65
CA GLN A 166 -16.40 -10.02 -6.61
C GLN A 166 -17.24 -9.35 -7.72
N ILE A 167 -16.70 -8.33 -8.39
CA ILE A 167 -17.40 -7.65 -9.49
C ILE A 167 -17.59 -8.65 -10.64
N GLN A 168 -18.85 -8.85 -11.03
CA GLN A 168 -19.21 -9.68 -12.17
C GLN A 168 -18.92 -8.97 -13.49
N THR A 169 -18.41 -9.74 -14.45
CA THR A 169 -18.04 -9.26 -15.78
C THR A 169 -18.99 -9.82 -16.81
N VAL A 170 -19.80 -8.94 -17.40
CA VAL A 170 -20.74 -9.29 -18.47
C VAL A 170 -20.04 -9.03 -19.80
N ARG A 171 -19.76 -10.10 -20.54
CA ARG A 171 -19.24 -10.03 -21.91
C ARG A 171 -20.40 -10.03 -22.89
N THR A 172 -20.50 -9.00 -23.73
CA THR A 172 -21.50 -9.00 -24.82
C THR A 172 -20.93 -9.73 -26.04
N GLN A 173 -21.72 -10.59 -26.68
CA GLN A 173 -21.27 -11.41 -27.82
C GLN A 173 -20.94 -10.63 -29.10
N LYS A 174 -21.17 -9.31 -29.14
CA LYS A 174 -21.11 -8.50 -30.38
C LYS A 174 -20.00 -7.46 -30.44
N ASN A 175 -19.38 -7.09 -29.32
CA ASN A 175 -18.22 -6.23 -29.23
C ASN A 175 -17.43 -6.73 -28.03
N ASP A 176 -16.09 -6.77 -28.10
CA ASP A 176 -15.19 -7.11 -26.98
C ASP A 176 -15.30 -6.18 -25.75
N MET A 177 -16.37 -5.37 -25.66
CA MET A 177 -16.74 -4.58 -24.50
C MET A 177 -17.14 -5.47 -23.34
N LYS A 178 -16.37 -5.37 -22.25
CA LYS A 178 -16.71 -5.90 -20.94
C LYS A 178 -17.49 -4.84 -20.18
N PHE A 179 -18.62 -5.21 -19.61
CA PHE A 179 -19.37 -4.39 -18.68
C PHE A 179 -19.23 -4.96 -17.27
N PHE A 180 -19.19 -4.08 -16.29
CA PHE A 180 -19.13 -4.45 -14.88
C PHE A 180 -20.42 -4.12 -14.16
N ASP A 181 -20.72 -4.90 -13.14
CA ASP A 181 -21.82 -4.63 -12.23
C ASP A 181 -21.58 -3.31 -11.48
N LEU A 182 -22.24 -2.24 -11.93
CA LEU A 182 -22.13 -0.90 -11.34
C LEU A 182 -22.65 -0.85 -9.90
N GLN A 183 -23.59 -1.73 -9.53
CA GLN A 183 -24.07 -1.81 -8.14
C GLN A 183 -22.98 -2.38 -7.23
N ALA A 184 -22.25 -3.40 -7.69
CA ALA A 184 -21.08 -3.93 -6.98
C ALA A 184 -19.99 -2.86 -6.85
N VAL A 185 -19.69 -2.11 -7.92
CA VAL A 185 -18.72 -1.00 -7.90
C VAL A 185 -19.12 0.07 -6.86
N GLN A 186 -20.36 0.54 -6.88
CA GLN A 186 -20.87 1.51 -5.89
C GLN A 186 -20.86 0.95 -4.47
N GLY A 187 -21.07 -0.37 -4.31
CA GLY A 187 -20.93 -1.06 -3.03
C GLY A 187 -19.52 -0.97 -2.45
N ILE A 188 -18.48 -1.05 -3.28
CA ILE A 188 -17.08 -0.88 -2.84
C ILE A 188 -16.87 0.55 -2.32
N ILE A 189 -17.27 1.56 -3.09
CA ILE A 189 -17.14 2.98 -2.71
C ILE A 189 -17.83 3.22 -1.35
N SER A 190 -19.06 2.74 -1.20
CA SER A 190 -19.85 2.94 0.03
C SER A 190 -19.17 2.30 1.25
N ARG A 191 -18.58 1.12 1.09
CA ARG A 191 -17.84 0.42 2.15
C ARG A 191 -16.52 1.12 2.49
N LEU A 192 -15.80 1.66 1.50
CA LEU A 192 -14.61 2.47 1.73
C LEU A 192 -14.93 3.75 2.50
N GLN A 193 -16.00 4.45 2.13
CA GLN A 193 -16.49 5.64 2.85
C GLN A 193 -16.91 5.31 4.29
N GLN A 194 -17.51 4.15 4.52
CA GLN A 194 -17.84 3.70 5.88
C GLN A 194 -16.57 3.45 6.70
N LEU A 195 -15.55 2.83 6.10
CA LEU A 195 -14.26 2.59 6.74
C LEU A 195 -13.53 3.90 7.07
N GLU A 196 -13.58 4.90 6.18
CA GLU A 196 -13.04 6.25 6.42
C GLU A 196 -13.74 6.93 7.62
N LYS A 197 -15.07 6.82 7.73
CA LYS A 197 -15.82 7.34 8.89
C LYS A 197 -15.42 6.63 10.18
N GLU A 198 -15.24 5.32 10.12
CA GLU A 198 -14.77 4.51 11.25
C GLU A 198 -13.36 4.93 11.70
N GLU A 199 -12.44 5.14 10.74
CA GLU A 199 -11.07 5.62 10.97
C GLU A 199 -11.06 6.99 11.64
N ARG A 200 -11.86 7.94 11.13
CA ARG A 200 -11.98 9.28 11.74
C ARG A 200 -12.50 9.23 13.18
N LEU A 201 -13.54 8.43 13.42
CA LEU A 201 -14.08 8.25 14.77
C LEU A 201 -13.03 7.61 15.69
N PHE A 202 -12.31 6.61 15.19
CA PHE A 202 -11.23 5.97 15.94
C PHE A 202 -10.12 6.95 16.33
N MET A 203 -9.68 7.82 15.42
CA MET A 203 -8.64 8.81 15.72
C MET A 203 -9.08 9.79 16.82
N LEU A 204 -10.32 10.30 16.75
CA LEU A 204 -10.88 11.16 17.79
C LEU A 204 -11.00 10.43 19.14
N LEU A 205 -11.43 9.17 19.11
CA LEU A 205 -11.50 8.33 20.31
C LEU A 205 -10.12 8.15 20.94
N ALA A 206 -9.11 7.80 20.14
CA ALA A 206 -7.75 7.57 20.61
C ALA A 206 -7.16 8.84 21.25
N GLU A 207 -7.37 10.00 20.64
CA GLU A 207 -6.92 11.30 21.17
C GLU A 207 -7.52 11.60 22.54
N ILE A 208 -8.85 11.52 22.67
CA ILE A 208 -9.55 11.82 23.93
C ILE A 208 -9.17 10.79 24.99
N VAL A 209 -9.13 9.50 24.64
CA VAL A 209 -8.70 8.46 25.58
C VAL A 209 -7.26 8.70 26.03
N ALA A 210 -6.35 9.10 25.15
CA ALA A 210 -4.98 9.44 25.51
C ALA A 210 -4.91 10.62 26.50
N GLU A 211 -5.70 11.67 26.26
CA GLU A 211 -5.82 12.81 27.18
C GLU A 211 -6.33 12.39 28.56
N GLN A 212 -7.44 11.66 28.60
CA GLN A 212 -8.04 11.20 29.86
C GLN A 212 -7.13 10.22 30.61
N SER A 213 -6.36 9.40 29.89
CA SER A 213 -5.38 8.46 30.47
C SER A 213 -4.20 9.19 31.12
N ARG A 214 -3.75 10.31 30.54
CA ARG A 214 -2.69 11.14 31.12
C ARG A 214 -3.14 11.79 32.42
N LEU A 215 -4.39 12.26 32.48
CA LEU A 215 -4.98 12.88 33.68
C LEU A 215 -5.25 11.85 34.78
N ASN A 216 -5.61 10.61 34.41
CA ASN A 216 -6.04 9.56 35.33
C ASN A 216 -5.25 8.25 35.16
N GLN A 217 -3.93 8.29 35.34
CA GLN A 217 -3.07 7.11 35.12
C GLN A 217 -3.47 5.87 35.93
N ALA A 218 -3.93 6.05 37.17
CA ALA A 218 -4.40 4.94 38.01
C ALA A 218 -5.72 4.31 37.49
N ALA A 219 -6.55 5.10 36.80
CA ALA A 219 -7.82 4.63 36.25
C ALA A 219 -7.63 3.63 35.09
N MET A 220 -6.48 3.66 34.42
CA MET A 220 -6.15 2.74 33.31
C MET A 220 -6.04 1.27 33.72
N SER A 221 -5.74 1.03 35.00
CA SER A 221 -5.46 -0.34 35.50
C SER A 221 -6.70 -1.02 36.11
N THR A 222 -7.85 -0.33 36.18
CA THR A 222 -9.06 -0.86 36.85
C THR A 222 -10.28 -0.87 35.92
N PRO A 223 -11.17 -1.87 36.03
CA PRO A 223 -12.42 -1.89 35.25
C PRO A 223 -13.30 -0.65 35.49
N GLN A 224 -13.36 -0.16 36.74
CA GLN A 224 -14.13 1.02 37.10
C GLN A 224 -13.55 2.29 36.48
N GLY A 225 -12.22 2.45 36.54
CA GLY A 225 -11.55 3.60 35.93
C GLY A 225 -11.72 3.64 34.40
N ARG A 226 -11.69 2.46 33.77
CA ARG A 226 -11.97 2.33 32.34
C ARG A 226 -13.38 2.77 31.96
N GLU A 227 -14.37 2.43 32.78
CA GLU A 227 -15.76 2.86 32.58
C GLU A 227 -15.92 4.38 32.77
N VAL A 228 -15.19 4.98 33.71
CA VAL A 228 -15.13 6.44 33.86
C VAL A 228 -14.55 7.09 32.60
N ILE A 229 -13.42 6.59 32.10
CA ILE A 229 -12.81 7.10 30.86
C ILE A 229 -13.78 6.96 29.69
N ARG A 230 -14.50 5.84 29.57
CA ARG A 230 -15.53 5.64 28.53
C ARG A 230 -16.59 6.73 28.59
N ARG A 231 -17.17 6.96 29.77
CA ARG A 231 -18.24 7.97 29.94
C ARG A 231 -17.76 9.38 29.61
N VAL A 232 -16.58 9.76 30.09
CA VAL A 232 -16.00 11.08 29.80
C VAL A 232 -15.74 11.23 28.30
N THR A 233 -15.16 10.21 27.67
CA THR A 233 -14.90 10.18 26.22
C THR A 233 -16.19 10.36 25.42
N THR A 234 -17.27 9.67 25.80
CA THR A 234 -18.58 9.81 25.13
C THR A 234 -19.16 11.22 25.28
N ILE A 235 -19.08 11.81 26.47
CA ILE A 235 -19.56 13.18 26.71
C ILE A 235 -18.76 14.16 25.85
N GLU A 236 -17.44 13.99 25.81
CA GLU A 236 -16.54 14.87 25.09
C GLU A 236 -16.72 14.78 23.57
N LEU A 237 -16.88 13.57 23.03
CA LEU A 237 -17.18 13.36 21.61
C LEU A 237 -18.49 14.03 21.18
N ARG A 238 -19.52 13.98 22.04
CA ARG A 238 -20.80 14.64 21.76
C ARG A 238 -20.69 16.16 21.83
N GLN A 239 -20.00 16.68 22.84
CA GLN A 239 -19.92 18.12 23.09
C GLN A 239 -18.95 18.84 22.14
N ARG A 240 -17.75 18.27 21.90
CA ARG A 240 -16.69 18.90 21.12
C ARG A 240 -16.77 18.58 19.62
N HIS A 241 -17.21 17.37 19.28
CA HIS A 241 -17.12 16.85 17.91
C HIS A 241 -18.48 16.55 17.26
N GLY A 242 -19.60 16.75 17.98
CA GLY A 242 -20.95 16.54 17.44
C GLY A 242 -21.23 15.11 17.00
N VAL A 243 -20.49 14.12 17.54
CA VAL A 243 -20.70 12.71 17.20
C VAL A 243 -22.01 12.23 17.80
N GLU A 244 -23.00 11.96 16.95
CA GLU A 244 -24.28 11.40 17.34
C GLU A 244 -24.25 9.87 17.37
N GLY A 245 -25.00 9.28 18.30
CA GLY A 245 -25.10 7.83 18.48
C GLY A 245 -24.20 7.26 19.58
N ASP A 246 -24.16 5.93 19.62
CA ASP A 246 -23.32 5.17 20.55
C ASP A 246 -21.99 4.82 19.88
N ILE A 247 -20.93 4.89 20.67
CA ILE A 247 -19.58 4.49 20.22
C ILE A 247 -19.53 2.96 20.20
N PRO A 248 -19.16 2.33 19.07
CA PRO A 248 -18.97 0.89 19.02
C PRO A 248 -17.95 0.43 20.07
N ASP A 249 -18.33 -0.54 20.90
CA ASP A 249 -17.48 -1.03 22.00
C ASP A 249 -16.11 -1.53 21.51
N GLU A 250 -16.08 -2.16 20.34
CA GLU A 250 -14.85 -2.62 19.71
C GLU A 250 -13.89 -1.46 19.38
N LEU A 251 -14.41 -0.31 18.94
CA LEU A 251 -13.59 0.87 18.64
C LEU A 251 -13.02 1.47 19.91
N PHE A 252 -13.83 1.60 20.97
CA PHE A 252 -13.35 2.07 22.26
C PHE A 252 -12.29 1.12 22.84
N GLN A 253 -12.51 -0.19 22.73
CA GLN A 253 -11.54 -1.21 23.16
C GLN A 253 -10.21 -1.06 22.41
N LYS A 254 -10.25 -0.90 21.08
CA LYS A 254 -9.04 -0.69 20.27
C LYS A 254 -8.31 0.60 20.65
N ALA A 255 -9.03 1.71 20.82
CA ALA A 255 -8.44 2.99 21.20
C ALA A 255 -7.75 2.90 22.57
N PHE A 256 -8.38 2.22 23.52
CA PHE A 256 -7.80 2.00 24.85
C PHE A 256 -6.52 1.15 24.83
N GLU A 257 -6.50 0.06 24.06
CA GLU A 257 -5.28 -0.75 23.91
C GLU A 257 -4.17 0.01 23.19
N LEU A 258 -4.50 0.83 22.18
CA LEU A 258 -3.54 1.71 21.51
C LEU A 258 -2.85 2.64 22.51
N VAL A 259 -3.64 3.36 23.31
CA VAL A 259 -3.11 4.30 24.33
C VAL A 259 -2.28 3.58 25.40
N LYS A 260 -2.66 2.35 25.76
CA LYS A 260 -1.87 1.53 26.68
C LYS A 260 -0.52 1.14 26.07
N LEU A 261 -0.48 0.75 24.80
CA LEU A 261 0.76 0.45 24.08
C LEU A 261 1.64 1.70 23.95
N GLU A 262 1.05 2.85 23.62
CA GLU A 262 1.74 4.16 23.59
C GLU A 262 2.40 4.46 24.94
N ALA A 263 1.67 4.27 26.04
CA ALA A 263 2.19 4.52 27.38
C ALA A 263 3.35 3.56 27.74
N ILE A 264 3.24 2.28 27.37
CA ILE A 264 4.32 1.30 27.55
C ILE A 264 5.55 1.71 26.74
N TYR A 265 5.36 2.06 25.46
CA TYR A 265 6.47 2.44 24.58
C TYR A 265 7.18 3.68 25.11
N SER A 266 6.42 4.75 25.37
CA SER A 266 6.96 6.07 25.75
C SER A 266 7.61 6.06 27.14
N ASN A 267 7.04 5.33 28.11
CA ASN A 267 7.50 5.39 29.50
C ASN A 267 8.51 4.30 29.86
N ALA A 268 8.46 3.13 29.21
CA ALA A 268 9.30 1.98 29.59
C ALA A 268 10.34 1.59 28.52
N ILE A 269 9.97 1.64 27.23
CA ILE A 269 10.84 1.18 26.13
C ILE A 269 11.76 2.30 25.66
N LEU A 270 11.20 3.44 25.28
CA LEU A 270 11.93 4.52 24.66
C LEU A 270 13.08 5.09 25.52
N PRO A 271 12.95 5.23 26.85
CA PRO A 271 14.09 5.61 27.70
C PRO A 271 15.26 4.62 27.65
N GLN A 272 15.00 3.33 27.40
CA GLN A 272 16.04 2.30 27.27
C GLN A 272 16.65 2.30 25.87
N VAL A 273 15.84 2.55 24.84
CA VAL A 273 16.30 2.70 23.45
C VAL A 273 17.27 3.89 23.34
N VAL A 274 16.93 5.04 23.92
CA VAL A 274 17.79 6.23 23.98
C VAL A 274 19.11 5.97 24.74
N ARG A 275 19.12 5.01 25.67
CA ARG A 275 20.34 4.56 26.38
C ARG A 275 21.17 3.55 25.58
N GLY A 276 20.80 3.25 24.33
CA GLY A 276 21.54 2.39 23.41
C GLY A 276 20.99 0.98 23.24
N ASN A 277 19.82 0.65 23.80
CA ASN A 277 19.21 -0.68 23.62
C ASN A 277 18.23 -0.71 22.44
N SER A 278 18.76 -0.63 21.21
CA SER A 278 17.97 -0.60 19.97
C SER A 278 17.15 -1.88 19.74
N ALA A 279 17.58 -3.03 20.27
CA ALA A 279 16.87 -4.29 20.15
C ALA A 279 15.45 -4.24 20.73
N LEU A 280 15.24 -3.50 21.83
CA LEU A 280 13.92 -3.35 22.45
C LEU A 280 12.92 -2.64 21.53
N ARG A 281 13.39 -1.69 20.71
CA ARG A 281 12.57 -1.01 19.70
C ARG A 281 12.04 -2.04 18.70
N GLN A 282 12.95 -2.81 18.10
CA GLN A 282 12.58 -3.80 17.08
C GLN A 282 11.65 -4.88 17.65
N ASP A 283 11.89 -5.34 18.88
CA ASP A 283 11.04 -6.31 19.56
C ASP A 283 9.65 -5.76 19.85
N PHE A 284 9.55 -4.50 20.25
CA PHE A 284 8.27 -3.84 20.49
C PHE A 284 7.49 -3.65 19.19
N ILE A 285 8.12 -3.17 18.11
CA ILE A 285 7.49 -3.03 16.79
C ILE A 285 6.89 -4.38 16.35
N LYS A 286 7.68 -5.47 16.43
CA LYS A 286 7.23 -6.80 16.02
C LYS A 286 6.05 -7.34 16.83
N LYS A 287 5.95 -7.00 18.12
CA LYS A 287 4.92 -7.53 19.03
C LYS A 287 3.67 -6.65 19.15
N SER A 288 3.83 -5.34 19.01
CA SER A 288 2.74 -4.38 19.22
C SER A 288 1.78 -4.29 18.03
N GLY A 289 2.28 -4.53 16.81
CA GLY A 289 1.50 -4.37 15.58
C GLY A 289 1.19 -2.90 15.24
N LEU A 290 1.83 -1.94 15.93
CA LEU A 290 1.79 -0.53 15.56
C LEU A 290 2.62 -0.32 14.30
N ASP A 291 2.15 0.56 13.41
CA ASP A 291 2.92 0.94 12.24
C ASP A 291 4.10 1.84 12.63
N LEU A 292 5.11 1.85 11.75
CA LEU A 292 6.33 2.62 11.99
C LEU A 292 6.08 4.12 12.03
N PHE A 293 5.15 4.66 11.24
CA PHE A 293 4.88 6.10 11.23
C PHE A 293 4.37 6.56 12.60
N TYR A 294 3.43 5.81 13.18
CA TYR A 294 2.92 6.10 14.52
C TYR A 294 4.02 6.01 15.58
N ILE A 295 4.88 4.98 15.53
CA ILE A 295 6.01 4.84 16.46
C ILE A 295 7.00 6.00 16.32
N GLU A 296 7.34 6.40 15.10
CA GLU A 296 8.25 7.51 14.84
C GLU A 296 7.70 8.84 15.35
N ASP A 297 6.39 9.08 15.22
CA ASP A 297 5.76 10.27 15.80
C ASP A 297 5.86 10.27 17.34
N LEU A 298 5.67 9.12 18.00
CA LEU A 298 5.88 9.00 19.46
C LEU A 298 7.34 9.29 19.86
N GLU A 299 8.31 8.82 19.08
CA GLU A 299 9.73 9.09 19.31
C GLU A 299 10.06 10.57 19.19
N ASP A 300 9.54 11.23 18.15
CA ASP A 300 9.72 12.65 17.90
C ASP A 300 9.08 13.48 19.02
N GLN A 301 7.86 13.12 19.45
CA GLN A 301 7.19 13.76 20.59
C GLN A 301 8.00 13.61 21.88
N TYR A 302 8.56 12.42 22.15
CA TYR A 302 9.39 12.19 23.32
C TYR A 302 10.68 13.01 23.29
N CYS A 303 11.35 13.09 22.14
CA CYS A 303 12.57 13.90 22.00
C CYS A 303 12.28 15.38 22.28
N ARG A 304 11.19 15.92 21.70
CA ARG A 304 10.74 17.29 21.94
C ARG A 304 10.44 17.56 23.42
N ARG A 305 9.76 16.63 24.10
CA ARG A 305 9.41 16.78 25.54
C ARG A 305 10.63 16.75 26.45
N ASN A 306 11.67 16.00 26.08
CA ASN A 306 12.86 15.78 26.93
C ASN A 306 14.10 16.57 26.48
N GLY A 307 14.00 17.39 25.42
CA GLY A 307 15.13 18.16 24.89
C GLY A 307 16.25 17.29 24.32
N ILE A 308 15.91 16.11 23.79
CA ILE A 308 16.87 15.17 23.17
C ILE A 308 17.04 15.53 21.70
N ASP A 309 18.27 15.49 21.20
CA ASP A 309 18.55 15.72 19.78
C ASP A 309 17.90 14.61 18.91
N PRO A 310 17.01 14.95 17.97
CA PRO A 310 16.40 13.99 17.05
C PRO A 310 17.41 13.21 16.18
N ALA A 311 18.66 13.68 16.06
CA ALA A 311 19.73 12.93 15.38
C ALA A 311 20.00 11.57 16.06
N LEU A 312 19.94 11.50 17.40
CA LEU A 312 20.22 10.29 18.16
C LEU A 312 19.25 9.15 17.82
N ILE A 313 17.96 9.45 17.72
CA ILE A 313 16.95 8.45 17.35
C ILE A 313 17.11 8.07 15.87
N ARG A 314 17.46 9.01 14.98
CA ARG A 314 17.68 8.71 13.57
C ARG A 314 18.81 7.70 13.36
N GLU A 315 19.93 7.86 14.07
CA GLU A 315 21.03 6.87 14.03
C GLU A 315 20.59 5.48 14.51
N LEU A 316 19.68 5.41 15.50
CA LEU A 316 19.12 4.14 15.99
C LEU A 316 18.10 3.52 15.02
N ARG A 317 17.54 4.29 14.07
CA ARG A 317 16.64 3.79 13.02
C ARG A 317 17.40 3.12 11.87
N GLU A 318 18.66 3.51 11.65
CA GLU A 318 19.51 3.00 10.57
C GLU A 318 20.27 1.71 10.94
N GLN A 319 20.12 1.22 12.18
CA GLN A 319 20.72 -0.01 12.73
C GLN A 319 19.72 -1.18 12.80
#